data_AF-A0A1Y5F657-F1
#
_entry.id   AF-A0A1Y5F657-F1
#
_cell.length_a   1.000
_cell.length_b   1.000
_cell.length_c   1.000
_cell.angle_alpha   90.00
_cell.angle_beta   90.00
_cell.angle_gamma   90.00
#
_symmetry.space_group_name_H-M   'P 1'
#
loop_
_entity.id
_entity.type
_entity.pdbx_description
1 polymer ?
#
loop_
_entity_poly.entity_id
_entity_poly.type
_entity_poly.pdbx_seq_one_letter_code
_entity_poly.pdbx_strand_id
1 'polypeptide(L)'
;MNNLILTLSLFLSLNSFAQSERTYHDEKKQYVFMIDNKNYLFITKNCKKKCAAYKILNKVSTKKVFTKQGQNPGAILCDDVLRKEVVTLRNELGGESTFCRFKDGSMIESSRLFIHAQINDEKGKTR
;
A
#
# COMPACT_ATOMS: atom_id res chain seq x y z
N MET A 1 4.43 61.48 12.05
CA MET A 1 4.59 60.50 13.14
C MET A 1 3.80 59.26 12.77
N ASN A 2 4.38 58.10 13.04
CA ASN A 2 4.27 56.87 12.26
C ASN A 2 2.92 56.13 12.45
N ASN A 3 2.28 55.76 11.34
CA ASN A 3 1.19 54.78 11.32
C ASN A 3 1.79 53.38 11.17
N LEU A 4 1.73 52.60 12.25
CA LEU A 4 2.19 51.21 12.31
C LEU A 4 1.12 50.29 11.71
N ILE A 5 1.28 49.91 10.44
CA ILE A 5 0.39 48.95 9.78
C ILE A 5 0.81 47.54 10.21
N LEU A 6 0.04 46.91 11.10
CA LEU A 6 0.11 45.47 11.38
C LEU A 6 -0.36 44.69 10.14
N THR A 7 0.58 44.26 9.30
CA THR A 7 0.30 43.30 8.23
C THR A 7 0.37 41.88 8.80
N LEU A 8 -0.80 41.41 9.25
CA LEU A 8 -1.03 40.02 9.65
C LEU A 8 -0.82 39.10 8.43
N SER A 9 0.39 38.57 8.31
CA SER A 9 0.78 37.64 7.26
C SER A 9 0.23 36.24 7.57
N LEU A 10 -1.05 36.04 7.27
CA LEU A 10 -1.72 34.74 7.36
C LEU A 10 -1.35 33.88 6.11
N PHE A 11 -0.09 33.47 5.99
CA PHE A 11 0.36 32.61 4.89
C PHE A 11 0.24 31.12 5.25
N LEU A 12 -0.87 30.53 4.82
CA LEU A 12 -0.95 29.26 4.08
C LEU A 12 0.06 28.15 4.47
N SER A 13 -0.21 27.39 5.53
CA SER A 13 0.29 26.02 5.61
C SER A 13 -0.56 25.12 4.71
N LEU A 14 -0.15 25.02 3.45
CA LEU A 14 -0.61 23.97 2.54
C LEU A 14 -0.34 22.62 3.20
N ASN A 15 -1.40 21.92 3.59
CA ASN A 15 -1.34 20.55 4.08
C ASN A 15 -0.71 19.67 3.00
N SER A 16 0.60 19.42 3.10
CA SER A 16 1.27 18.36 2.35
C SER A 16 0.61 17.05 2.76
N PHE A 17 -0.32 16.55 1.94
CA PHE A 17 -0.82 15.18 2.07
C PHE A 17 0.38 14.25 1.83
N ALA A 18 0.98 13.80 2.93
CA ALA A 18 2.27 13.13 2.95
C ALA A 18 2.18 11.74 2.34
N GLN A 19 2.24 11.67 1.01
CA GLN A 19 2.74 10.49 0.33
C GLN A 19 4.19 10.32 0.78
N SER A 20 4.48 9.21 1.45
CA SER A 20 5.83 8.90 1.93
C SER A 20 6.42 7.74 1.14
N GLU A 21 7.73 7.60 1.21
CA GLU A 21 8.44 6.50 0.58
C GLU A 21 9.12 5.64 1.65
N ARG A 22 9.19 4.33 1.42
CA ARG A 22 10.00 3.42 2.24
C ARG A 22 10.82 2.49 1.36
N THR A 23 12.04 2.25 1.82
CA THR A 23 12.98 1.33 1.20
C THR A 23 12.94 -0.01 1.90
N TYR A 24 12.90 -1.08 1.11
CA TYR A 24 13.06 -2.45 1.57
C TYR A 24 14.07 -3.17 0.69
N HIS A 25 14.66 -4.26 1.17
CA HIS A 25 15.62 -5.06 0.45
C HIS A 25 15.39 -6.56 0.65
N ASP A 26 15.81 -7.33 -0.34
CA ASP A 26 16.18 -8.75 -0.21
C ASP A 26 17.71 -8.88 -0.37
N GLU A 27 18.23 -10.11 -0.41
CA GLU A 27 19.68 -10.37 -0.57
C GLU A 27 20.27 -9.82 -1.87
N LYS A 28 19.44 -9.54 -2.89
CA LYS A 28 19.89 -9.24 -4.25
C LYS A 28 19.56 -7.81 -4.67
N LYS A 29 18.50 -7.22 -4.12
CA LYS A 29 17.91 -6.01 -4.67
C LYS A 29 17.22 -5.14 -3.62
N GLN A 30 17.35 -3.84 -3.82
CA GLN A 30 16.59 -2.81 -3.12
C GLN A 30 15.31 -2.44 -3.90
N TYR A 31 14.25 -2.18 -3.16
CA TYR A 31 12.94 -1.79 -3.67
C TYR A 31 12.46 -0.54 -2.94
N VAL A 32 11.97 0.44 -3.69
CA VAL A 32 11.36 1.64 -3.15
C VAL A 32 9.85 1.54 -3.31
N PHE A 33 9.14 1.81 -2.23
CA PHE A 33 7.69 1.75 -2.16
C PHE A 33 7.11 3.12 -1.84
N MET A 34 6.01 3.44 -2.50
CA MET A 34 5.15 4.58 -2.19
C MET A 34 4.10 4.15 -1.16
N ILE A 35 3.88 5.00 -0.17
CA ILE A 35 2.86 4.85 0.87
C ILE A 35 1.88 6.01 0.79
N ASP A 36 0.60 5.66 0.63
CA ASP A 36 -0.53 6.57 0.71
C ASP A 36 -1.53 6.00 1.72
N ASN A 37 -1.46 6.51 2.95
CA ASN A 37 -2.31 6.04 4.04
C ASN A 37 -3.79 6.37 3.83
N LYS A 38 -4.09 7.45 3.10
CA LYS A 38 -5.48 7.86 2.83
C LYS A 38 -6.18 6.85 1.92
N ASN A 39 -5.45 6.31 0.96
CA ASN A 39 -5.97 5.33 0.00
C ASN A 39 -5.56 3.88 0.33
N TYR A 40 -4.99 3.64 1.52
CA TYR A 40 -4.48 2.34 1.96
C TYR A 40 -3.52 1.70 0.92
N LEU A 41 -2.62 2.50 0.34
CA LEU A 41 -1.63 2.01 -0.62
C LEU A 41 -0.26 1.88 0.03
N PHE A 42 0.37 0.75 -0.23
CA PHE A 42 1.78 0.52 0.05
C PHE A 42 2.32 -0.35 -1.09
N ILE A 43 2.85 0.29 -2.12
CA ILE A 43 3.04 -0.30 -3.46
C ILE A 43 4.36 0.17 -4.06
N THR A 44 4.98 -0.61 -4.96
CA THR A 44 6.26 -0.21 -5.58
C THR A 44 6.16 1.19 -6.20
N LYS A 45 7.13 2.08 -5.96
CA LYS A 45 7.07 3.51 -6.33
C LYS A 45 6.71 3.77 -7.78
N ASN A 46 7.21 2.95 -8.71
CA ASN A 46 6.97 3.11 -10.14
C ASN A 46 5.63 2.50 -10.63
N CYS A 47 4.87 1.87 -9.72
CA CYS A 47 3.59 1.22 -10.01
C CYS A 47 2.45 2.24 -9.98
N LYS A 48 2.13 2.80 -11.15
CA LYS A 48 0.95 3.68 -11.36
C LYS A 48 -0.29 2.86 -11.78
N LYS A 49 -1.37 3.50 -12.22
CA LYS A 49 -2.65 2.86 -12.64
C LYS A 49 -2.54 1.69 -13.64
N LYS A 50 -1.41 1.52 -14.33
CA LYS A 50 -1.22 0.51 -15.39
C LYS A 50 -0.58 -0.80 -14.92
N CYS A 51 0.10 -0.82 -13.77
CA CYS A 51 0.76 -2.02 -13.26
C CYS A 51 -0.26 -3.04 -12.74
N ALA A 52 0.15 -4.31 -12.69
CA ALA A 52 -0.69 -5.42 -12.25
C ALA A 52 -1.09 -5.27 -10.77
N ALA A 53 -0.16 -4.87 -9.89
CA ALA A 53 -0.45 -4.69 -8.47
C ALA A 53 -1.51 -3.60 -8.21
N TYR A 54 -1.50 -2.50 -8.96
CA TYR A 54 -2.54 -1.46 -8.81
C TYR A 54 -3.88 -1.91 -9.39
N LYS A 55 -3.88 -2.56 -10.57
CA LYS A 55 -5.09 -3.02 -11.24
C LYS A 55 -5.88 -4.04 -10.42
N ILE A 56 -5.21 -4.84 -9.59
CA ILE A 56 -5.87 -5.88 -8.80
C ILE A 56 -6.68 -5.31 -7.63
N LEU A 57 -6.37 -4.10 -7.15
CA LEU A 57 -6.97 -3.52 -5.96
C LEU A 57 -8.49 -3.40 -6.03
N ASN A 58 -9.03 -3.11 -7.20
CA ASN A 58 -10.48 -2.97 -7.42
C ASN A 58 -11.19 -4.29 -7.76
N LYS A 59 -10.46 -5.42 -7.74
CA LYS A 59 -10.97 -6.74 -8.17
C LYS A 59 -10.81 -7.82 -7.12
N VAL A 60 -9.93 -7.61 -6.15
CA VAL A 60 -9.63 -8.58 -5.10
C VAL A 60 -10.78 -8.69 -4.10
N SER A 61 -10.95 -9.87 -3.50
CA SER A 61 -12.06 -10.22 -2.60
C SER A 61 -11.59 -11.23 -1.55
N THR A 62 -12.16 -11.17 -0.34
CA THR A 62 -11.88 -12.06 0.78
C THR A 62 -12.66 -13.38 0.74
N LYS A 63 -13.63 -13.52 -0.17
CA LYS A 63 -14.56 -14.68 -0.22
C LYS A 63 -13.90 -16.07 -0.30
N LYS A 64 -12.65 -16.14 -0.76
CA LYS A 64 -11.88 -17.39 -0.90
C LYS A 64 -10.67 -17.47 0.03
N VAL A 65 -10.59 -16.57 1.01
CA VAL A 65 -9.50 -16.54 1.98
C VAL A 65 -9.90 -17.40 3.17
N PHE A 66 -9.17 -18.49 3.39
CA PHE A 66 -9.35 -19.38 4.53
C PHE A 66 -8.13 -19.27 5.44
N THR A 67 -8.27 -18.60 6.58
CA THR A 67 -7.17 -18.41 7.54
C THR A 67 -7.23 -19.41 8.67
N LYS A 68 -6.08 -20.00 9.02
CA LYS A 68 -5.85 -20.63 10.33
C LYS A 68 -5.26 -19.61 11.31
N GLN A 69 -5.35 -19.90 12.60
CA GLN A 69 -4.78 -19.01 13.64
C GLN A 69 -3.30 -18.71 13.37
N GLY A 70 -2.91 -17.44 13.50
CA GLY A 70 -1.53 -16.96 13.32
C GLY A 70 -1.09 -16.70 11.89
N GLN A 71 -1.91 -16.99 10.87
CA GLN A 71 -1.53 -16.74 9.48
C GLN A 71 -1.81 -15.29 9.04
N ASN A 72 -0.99 -14.77 8.12
CA ASN A 72 -1.22 -13.47 7.49
C ASN A 72 -2.28 -13.61 6.38
N PRO A 73 -3.51 -13.07 6.55
CA PRO A 73 -4.59 -13.21 5.57
C PRO A 73 -4.26 -12.59 4.21
N GLY A 74 -3.47 -11.51 4.19
CA GLY A 74 -3.01 -10.88 2.97
C GLY A 74 -2.03 -11.74 2.17
N ALA A 75 -1.19 -12.51 2.88
CA ALA A 75 -0.29 -13.46 2.24
C ALA A 75 -1.06 -14.64 1.62
N ILE A 76 -2.06 -15.17 2.34
CA ILE A 76 -2.98 -16.21 1.81
C ILE A 76 -3.74 -15.68 0.59
N LEU A 77 -4.25 -14.45 0.66
CA LEU A 77 -4.92 -13.82 -0.46
C LEU A 77 -3.99 -13.71 -1.69
N CYS A 78 -2.72 -13.36 -1.48
CA CYS A 78 -1.73 -13.30 -2.55
C CYS A 78 -1.44 -14.68 -3.17
N ASP A 79 -1.12 -15.67 -2.34
CA ASP A 79 -0.68 -16.98 -2.79
C ASP A 79 -1.85 -17.85 -3.26
N ASP A 80 -2.79 -18.16 -2.37
CA ASP A 80 -3.84 -19.15 -2.63
C ASP A 80 -4.90 -18.65 -3.59
N VAL A 81 -5.30 -17.38 -3.45
CA VAL A 81 -6.40 -16.81 -4.25
C VAL A 81 -5.90 -16.19 -5.54
N LEU A 82 -4.87 -15.34 -5.46
CA LEU A 82 -4.35 -14.65 -6.65
C LEU A 82 -3.30 -15.46 -7.42
N ARG A 83 -2.74 -16.53 -6.83
CA ARG A 83 -1.65 -17.33 -7.42
C ARG A 83 -0.48 -16.41 -7.82
N LYS A 84 0.00 -15.65 -6.84
CA LYS A 84 1.09 -14.67 -6.96
C LYS A 84 2.17 -14.98 -5.93
N GLU A 85 3.38 -14.48 -6.18
CA GLU A 85 4.52 -14.75 -5.30
C GLU A 85 4.41 -13.90 -4.03
N VAL A 86 4.51 -14.54 -2.86
CA VAL A 86 4.63 -13.87 -1.57
C VAL A 86 6.11 -13.66 -1.26
N VAL A 87 6.49 -12.42 -0.97
CA VAL A 87 7.89 -12.03 -0.72
C VAL A 87 7.99 -11.31 0.61
N THR A 88 8.86 -11.75 1.49
CA THR A 88 9.21 -11.01 2.72
C THR A 88 10.45 -10.17 2.43
N LEU A 89 10.34 -8.86 2.68
CA LEU A 89 11.45 -7.92 2.55
C LEU A 89 11.73 -7.25 3.89
N ARG A 90 12.97 -6.82 4.09
CA ARG A 90 13.41 -6.14 5.31
C ARG A 90 13.71 -4.66 5.05
N ASN A 91 13.39 -3.78 5.98
CA ASN A 91 13.77 -2.37 5.93
C ASN A 91 15.11 -2.13 6.67
N GLU A 92 15.62 -0.91 6.60
CA GLU A 92 16.91 -0.54 7.21
C GLU A 92 16.94 -0.67 8.74
N LEU A 93 15.77 -0.62 9.39
CA LEU A 93 15.63 -0.79 10.84
C LEU A 93 15.47 -2.27 11.24
N GLY A 94 15.62 -3.20 10.30
CA GLY A 94 15.45 -4.63 10.54
C GLY A 94 13.99 -5.10 10.56
N GLY A 95 13.03 -4.19 10.37
CA GLY A 95 11.60 -4.54 10.32
C GLY A 95 11.25 -5.27 9.03
N GLU A 96 10.45 -6.32 9.14
CA GLU A 96 10.03 -7.12 8.00
C GLU A 96 8.61 -6.79 7.56
N SER A 97 8.34 -6.95 6.27
CA SER A 97 6.99 -6.84 5.71
C SER A 97 6.83 -7.81 4.56
N THR A 98 5.62 -8.33 4.42
CA THR A 98 5.26 -9.27 3.36
C THR A 98 4.56 -8.52 2.21
N PHE A 99 4.98 -8.81 0.99
CA PHE A 99 4.49 -8.20 -0.23
C PHE A 99 4.00 -9.28 -1.21
N CYS A 100 3.04 -8.91 -2.04
CA CYS A 100 2.55 -9.71 -3.14
C CYS A 100 3.18 -9.24 -4.46
N ARG A 101 4.01 -10.08 -5.09
CA ARG A 101 4.71 -9.76 -6.35
C ARG A 101 3.97 -10.29 -7.57
N PHE A 102 3.83 -9.42 -8.56
CA PHE A 102 3.20 -9.70 -9.84
C PHE A 102 4.23 -9.94 -10.93
N LYS A 103 3.79 -10.55 -12.04
CA LYS A 103 4.65 -10.90 -13.19
C LYS A 103 5.37 -9.71 -13.82
N ASP A 104 4.81 -8.50 -13.72
CA ASP A 104 5.42 -7.26 -14.22
C ASP A 104 6.44 -6.65 -13.21
N GLY A 105 6.75 -7.38 -12.13
CA GLY A 105 7.65 -6.94 -11.07
C GLY A 105 7.02 -5.95 -10.09
N SER A 106 5.79 -5.50 -10.33
CA SER A 106 5.09 -4.65 -9.37
C SER A 106 4.73 -5.43 -8.11
N MET A 107 4.77 -4.75 -6.97
CA MET A 107 4.50 -5.32 -5.66
C MET A 107 3.58 -4.42 -4.85
N ILE A 108 2.71 -5.04 -4.04
CA ILE A 108 1.90 -4.37 -3.03
C ILE A 108 2.05 -5.09 -1.69
N GLU A 109 2.08 -4.35 -0.59
CA GLU A 109 2.10 -4.93 0.75
C GLU A 109 0.85 -5.78 0.98
N SER A 110 1.05 -7.00 1.46
CA SER A 110 0.00 -8.02 1.58
C SER A 110 -1.15 -7.56 2.50
N SER A 111 -0.86 -6.80 3.57
CA SER A 111 -1.91 -6.30 4.46
C SER A 111 -2.82 -5.27 3.76
N ARG A 112 -2.25 -4.37 2.93
CA ARG A 112 -3.04 -3.43 2.12
C ARG A 112 -3.88 -4.14 1.08
N LEU A 113 -3.33 -5.16 0.42
CA LEU A 113 -4.09 -5.98 -0.51
C LEU A 113 -5.35 -6.57 0.15
N PHE A 114 -5.21 -7.05 1.39
CA PHE A 114 -6.34 -7.59 2.16
C PHE A 114 -7.37 -6.51 2.54
N ILE A 115 -6.94 -5.32 2.97
CA ILE A 115 -7.83 -4.19 3.25
C ILE A 115 -8.68 -3.84 2.02
N HIS A 116 -8.07 -3.75 0.84
CA HIS A 116 -8.80 -3.48 -0.41
C HIS A 116 -9.82 -4.59 -0.72
N ALA A 117 -9.49 -5.84 -0.42
CA ALA A 117 -10.42 -6.96 -0.58
C ALA A 117 -11.66 -6.83 0.32
N GLN A 118 -11.46 -6.43 1.58
CA GLN A 118 -12.56 -6.17 2.52
C GLN A 118 -13.45 -5.03 2.04
N ILE A 119 -12.86 -3.91 1.63
CA ILE A 119 -13.60 -2.75 1.09
C ILE A 119 -14.44 -3.13 -0.13
N ASN A 120 -13.91 -3.95 -1.03
CA ASN A 120 -14.65 -4.39 -2.22
C ASN A 120 -15.83 -5.31 -1.86
N ASP A 121 -15.64 -6.22 -0.92
CA ASP A 121 -16.71 -7.11 -0.47
C ASP A 121 -17.82 -6.34 0.26
N GLU A 122 -17.48 -5.33 1.07
CA GLU A 122 -18.45 -4.44 1.71
C GLU A 122 -19.27 -3.64 0.71
N LYS A 123 -18.62 -3.02 -0.29
CA LYS A 123 -19.30 -2.32 -1.39
C LYS A 123 -20.18 -3.22 -2.23
N GLY A 124 -19.87 -4.51 -2.31
CA GLY A 124 -20.66 -5.50 -3.02
C GLY A 124 -21.93 -5.92 -2.28
N LYS A 125 -22.03 -5.72 -0.96
CA LYS A 125 -23.21 -6.06 -0.16
C LYS A 125 -24.31 -5.00 -0.23
N THR A 126 -23.97 -3.77 -0.59
CA THR A 126 -24.90 -2.64 -0.65
C THR A 126 -25.53 -2.42 -2.02
N ARG A 127 -25.27 -3.33 -2.97
CA ARG A 127 -25.85 -3.37 -4.32
C ARG A 127 -26.80 -4.55 -4.42
#